data_AF-A0A3S2YH84-F1
#
_entry.id   AF-A0A3S2YH84-F1
#
_cell.length_a   1.000
_cell.length_b   1.000
_cell.length_c   1.000
_cell.angle_alpha   90.00
_cell.angle_beta   90.00
_cell.angle_gamma   90.00
#
_symmetry.space_group_name_H-M   'P 1'
#
loop_
_entity.id
_entity.type
_entity.pdbx_description
1 polymer ?
#
loop_
_entity_poly.entity_id
_entity_poly.type
_entity_poly.pdbx_seq_one_letter_code
_entity_poly.pdbx_strand_id
1 'polypeptide(L)'
;ERLHQGGIRNLEMSFRRSNGQLFTGLTSAETFELDGTPALVVAVRDISQLKEPQGQLQTSEEKFAKAFHASPDGLLLSRQSDGLLLEVNEGFCRLTGYDLNPTIDQTSLDLGIWVDLNERKRMVDQLNRDGFVRDFTCHIRRSDGQIRLCELSARPLPIGGVDCMLTIARDITARH
;
A
#
# COMPACT_ATOMS: atom_id res chain seq x y z
N GLU A 1 -10.20 11.19 36.03
CA GLU A 1 -9.81 10.73 37.37
C GLU A 1 -8.85 9.54 37.29
N ARG A 2 -7.52 9.74 37.45
CA ARG A 2 -6.52 8.68 37.74
C ARG A 2 -5.31 9.27 38.48
N LEU A 3 -5.56 10.03 39.55
CA LEU A 3 -4.51 10.57 40.42
C LEU A 3 -4.55 9.83 41.75
N HIS A 4 -4.02 8.60 41.81
CA HIS A 4 -3.62 8.02 43.08
C HIS A 4 -2.38 7.15 42.89
N GLN A 5 -1.29 7.61 43.51
CA GLN A 5 -0.03 6.93 43.79
C GLN A 5 0.80 6.45 42.58
N GLY A 6 1.98 7.07 42.39
CA GLY A 6 3.10 6.43 41.71
C GLY A 6 3.46 6.95 40.31
N GLY A 7 3.75 8.25 40.20
CA GLY A 7 4.42 8.81 39.01
C GLY A 7 3.66 8.71 37.67
N ILE A 8 4.19 9.37 36.65
CA ILE A 8 3.81 9.21 35.24
C ILE A 8 4.93 8.40 34.60
N ARG A 9 4.61 7.35 33.83
CA ARG A 9 5.62 6.61 33.08
C ARG A 9 5.20 6.49 31.63
N ASN A 10 6.14 6.73 30.71
CA ASN A 10 5.98 6.55 29.27
C ASN A 10 4.76 7.29 28.66
N LEU A 11 4.46 8.50 29.12
CA LEU A 11 3.41 9.32 28.53
C LEU A 11 3.96 10.13 27.36
N GLU A 12 3.42 9.91 26.16
CA GLU A 12 3.77 10.71 25.00
C GLU A 12 3.04 12.06 25.03
N MET A 13 3.78 13.15 24.91
CA MET A 13 3.23 14.50 24.87
C MET A 13 3.92 15.36 23.82
N SER A 14 3.22 16.37 23.32
CA SER A 14 3.79 17.36 22.41
C SER A 14 4.43 18.49 23.20
N PHE A 15 5.70 18.75 22.92
CA PHE A 15 6.49 19.83 23.53
C PHE A 15 6.92 20.84 22.48
N ARG A 16 7.21 22.07 22.92
CA ARG A 16 7.70 23.15 22.06
C ARG A 16 9.10 23.57 22.51
N ARG A 17 10.05 23.53 21.59
CA ARG A 17 11.42 24.03 21.78
C ARG A 17 11.44 25.56 21.83
N SER A 18 12.51 26.15 22.36
CA SER A 18 12.70 27.61 22.39
C SER A 18 12.71 28.26 21.01
N ASN A 19 13.12 27.53 19.97
CA ASN A 19 13.08 27.96 18.57
C ASN A 19 11.69 27.83 17.92
N GLY A 20 10.66 27.41 18.67
CA GLY A 20 9.29 27.22 18.19
C GLY A 20 8.98 25.85 17.58
N GLN A 21 9.99 24.99 17.35
CA GLN A 21 9.80 23.66 16.79
C GLN A 21 9.04 22.76 17.78
N LEU A 22 8.03 22.04 17.28
CA LEU A 22 7.34 21.01 18.06
C LEU A 22 8.10 19.68 18.00
N PHE A 23 8.11 18.95 19.10
CA PHE A 23 8.64 17.59 19.18
C PHE A 23 7.76 16.71 20.07
N THR A 24 7.71 15.41 19.79
CA THR A 24 7.04 14.44 20.65
C THR A 24 8.03 13.96 21.71
N GLY A 25 7.70 14.21 22.97
CA GLY A 25 8.49 13.77 24.13
C GLY A 25 7.81 12.61 24.85
N LEU A 26 8.53 11.50 25.01
CA LEU A 26 8.15 10.43 25.93
C LEU A 26 8.55 10.86 27.35
N THR A 27 7.55 11.06 28.19
CA THR A 27 7.71 11.68 29.50
C THR A 27 7.45 10.69 30.61
N SER A 28 8.39 10.63 31.54
CA SER A 28 8.25 9.92 32.81
C SER A 28 8.54 10.91 33.93
N ALA A 29 7.69 10.92 34.95
CA ALA A 29 7.80 11.80 36.09
C ALA A 29 7.62 11.00 37.38
N GLU A 30 8.53 11.15 38.33
CA GLU A 30 8.45 10.49 39.64
C GLU A 30 8.66 11.49 40.76
N THR A 31 7.80 11.41 41.78
CA THR A 31 7.88 12.23 42.98
C THR A 31 8.82 11.58 44.00
N PHE A 32 9.66 12.37 44.64
CA PHE A 32 10.57 11.92 45.70
C PHE A 32 10.71 13.02 46.76
N GLU A 33 11.25 12.69 47.94
CA GLU A 33 11.61 13.70 48.94
C GLU A 33 13.09 14.03 48.87
N LEU A 34 13.41 15.33 48.89
CA LEU A 34 14.75 15.87 49.01
C LEU A 34 14.80 16.75 50.27
N ASP A 35 15.53 16.30 51.29
CA ASP A 35 15.69 17.01 52.58
C ASP A 35 14.35 17.45 53.22
N GLY A 36 13.33 16.58 53.16
CA GLY A 36 11.99 16.86 53.68
C GLY A 36 11.13 17.78 52.81
N THR A 37 11.62 18.15 51.61
CA THR A 37 10.87 18.92 50.61
C THR A 37 10.39 17.98 49.49
N PRO A 38 9.08 17.93 49.19
CA PRO A 38 8.57 17.18 48.04
C PRO A 38 9.15 17.70 46.72
N ALA A 39 9.73 16.82 45.93
CA ALA A 39 10.36 17.12 44.65
C ALA A 39 9.82 16.19 43.55
N LEU A 40 10.00 16.63 42.29
CA LEU A 40 9.57 15.90 41.09
C LEU A 40 10.76 15.76 40.13
N VAL A 41 11.15 14.53 39.79
CA VAL A 41 12.05 14.28 38.65
C VAL A 41 11.18 14.10 37.42
N VAL A 42 11.51 14.80 36.34
CA VAL A 42 10.89 14.59 35.02
C VAL A 42 11.98 14.26 34.01
N ALA A 43 11.86 13.11 33.36
CA ALA A 43 12.67 12.74 32.21
C ALA A 43 11.82 12.85 30.94
N VAL A 44 12.30 13.60 29.96
CA VAL A 44 11.67 13.71 28.63
C VAL A 44 12.65 13.22 27.59
N ARG A 45 12.31 12.14 26.88
CA ARG A 45 13.05 11.66 25.73
C ARG A 45 12.37 12.13 24.45
N ASP A 46 13.08 12.84 23.59
CA ASP A 46 12.56 13.14 22.26
C ASP A 46 12.46 11.84 21.44
N ILE A 47 11.26 11.53 20.99
CA ILE A 47 10.94 10.36 20.15
C ILE A 47 10.44 10.76 18.76
N SER A 48 10.56 12.04 18.37
CA SER A 48 10.10 12.54 17.06
C SER A 48 10.78 11.80 15.91
N GLN A 49 12.09 11.55 16.03
CA GLN A 49 12.86 10.78 15.04
C GLN A 49 12.40 9.32 14.89
N LEU A 50 11.76 8.74 15.92
CA LEU A 50 11.19 7.40 15.84
C LEU A 50 9.82 7.40 15.15
N LYS A 51 9.09 8.52 15.24
CA LYS A 51 7.74 8.68 14.68
C LYS A 51 7.71 9.26 13.27
N GLU A 52 8.70 10.04 12.89
CA GLU A 52 8.81 10.59 11.53
C GLU A 52 8.78 9.50 10.44
N PRO A 53 9.55 8.40 10.54
CA PRO A 53 9.48 7.31 9.56
C PRO A 53 8.11 6.62 9.55
N GLN A 54 7.51 6.40 10.72
CA GLN A 54 6.21 5.74 10.84
C GLN A 54 5.08 6.58 10.23
N GLY A 55 5.07 7.89 10.50
CA GLY A 55 4.09 8.80 9.92
C GLY A 55 4.25 8.99 8.40
N GLN A 56 5.49 9.01 7.91
CA GLN A 56 5.78 9.07 6.48
C GLN A 56 5.35 7.79 5.75
N LEU A 57 5.61 6.62 6.35
CA LEU A 57 5.16 5.33 5.82
C LEU A 57 3.64 5.30 5.73
N GLN A 58 2.95 5.59 6.83
CA GLN A 58 1.49 5.62 6.89
C GLN A 58 0.89 6.58 5.85
N THR A 59 1.46 7.79 5.72
CA THR A 59 1.01 8.77 4.72
C THR A 59 1.22 8.26 3.29
N SER A 60 2.31 7.54 3.03
CA SER A 60 2.62 7.00 1.70
C SER A 60 1.71 5.83 1.34
N GLU A 61 1.46 4.93 2.29
CA GLU A 61 0.50 3.84 2.16
C GLU A 61 -0.92 4.38 1.90
N GLU A 62 -1.36 5.38 2.66
CA GLU A 62 -2.66 6.02 2.45
C GLU A 62 -2.77 6.66 1.07
N LYS A 63 -1.71 7.34 0.60
CA LYS A 63 -1.69 7.94 -0.74
C LYS A 63 -1.76 6.89 -1.83
N PHE A 64 -0.99 5.79 -1.68
CA PHE A 64 -1.02 4.68 -2.62
C PHE A 64 -2.41 4.05 -2.67
N ALA A 65 -2.97 3.68 -1.52
CA ALA A 65 -4.30 3.10 -1.42
C ALA A 65 -5.37 4.01 -2.05
N LYS A 66 -5.34 5.31 -1.73
CA LYS A 66 -6.29 6.29 -2.32
C LYS A 66 -6.14 6.37 -3.83
N ALA A 67 -4.92 6.46 -4.36
CA ALA A 67 -4.68 6.52 -5.80
C ALA A 67 -5.08 5.22 -6.52
N PHE A 68 -4.74 4.08 -5.93
CA PHE A 68 -5.05 2.75 -6.45
C PHE A 68 -6.57 2.52 -6.55
N HIS A 69 -7.31 2.83 -5.49
CA HIS A 69 -8.76 2.66 -5.46
C HIS A 69 -9.54 3.76 -6.20
N ALA A 70 -9.00 4.99 -6.30
CA ALA A 70 -9.67 6.07 -7.03
C ALA A 70 -9.51 5.99 -8.56
N SER A 71 -8.58 5.17 -9.07
CA SER A 71 -8.34 5.04 -10.51
C SER A 71 -9.57 4.46 -11.24
N PRO A 72 -10.03 5.07 -12.34
CA PRO A 72 -11.10 4.52 -13.16
C PRO A 72 -10.65 3.29 -13.96
N ASP A 73 -9.36 3.24 -14.32
CA ASP A 73 -8.73 2.10 -15.01
C ASP A 73 -8.61 0.90 -14.07
N GLY A 74 -8.53 -0.30 -14.64
CA GLY A 74 -8.32 -1.52 -13.88
C GLY A 74 -6.89 -1.64 -13.39
N LEU A 75 -6.69 -1.62 -12.08
CA LEU A 75 -5.38 -1.82 -11.47
C LEU A 75 -5.35 -3.17 -10.77
N LEU A 76 -4.25 -3.88 -10.96
CA LEU A 76 -3.96 -5.12 -10.26
C LEU A 76 -2.49 -5.21 -9.90
N LEU A 77 -2.24 -5.77 -8.73
CA LEU A 77 -0.94 -6.25 -8.30
C LEU A 77 -0.95 -7.77 -8.42
N SER A 78 0.02 -8.33 -9.15
CA SER A 78 0.10 -9.78 -9.31
C SER A 78 1.53 -10.29 -9.29
N ARG A 79 1.71 -11.53 -8.86
CA ARG A 79 2.98 -12.23 -8.93
C ARG A 79 3.32 -12.54 -10.38
N GLN A 80 4.56 -12.31 -10.79
CA GLN A 80 4.96 -12.46 -12.19
C GLN A 80 4.97 -13.93 -12.63
N SER A 81 5.42 -14.84 -11.75
CA SER A 81 5.65 -16.26 -12.08
C SER A 81 4.40 -17.02 -12.51
N ASP A 82 3.27 -16.81 -11.84
CA ASP A 82 2.03 -17.56 -12.06
C ASP A 82 0.79 -16.66 -12.21
N GLY A 83 0.93 -15.36 -11.93
CA GLY A 83 -0.17 -14.42 -12.03
C GLY A 83 -1.10 -14.44 -10.84
N LEU A 84 -0.68 -14.95 -9.68
CA LEU A 84 -1.45 -14.81 -8.44
C LEU A 84 -1.77 -13.34 -8.21
N LEU A 85 -3.05 -13.02 -8.11
CA LEU A 85 -3.52 -11.69 -7.81
C LEU A 85 -3.33 -11.44 -6.32
N LEU A 86 -2.56 -10.42 -5.98
CA LEU A 86 -2.34 -9.99 -4.60
C LEU A 86 -3.35 -8.92 -4.19
N GLU A 87 -3.68 -8.03 -5.13
CA GLU A 87 -4.62 -6.94 -4.90
C GLU A 87 -5.21 -6.48 -6.23
N VAL A 88 -6.48 -6.07 -6.21
CA VAL A 88 -7.16 -5.47 -7.36
C VAL A 88 -8.00 -4.28 -6.90
N ASN A 89 -8.15 -3.27 -7.75
CA ASN A 89 -9.04 -2.15 -7.46
C ASN A 89 -10.46 -2.39 -8.02
N GLU A 90 -11.39 -1.48 -7.72
CA GLU A 90 -12.74 -1.55 -8.27
C GLU A 90 -12.79 -1.43 -9.79
N GLY A 91 -11.84 -0.71 -10.40
CA GLY A 91 -11.70 -0.60 -11.85
C GLY A 91 -11.49 -1.97 -12.50
N PHE A 92 -10.69 -2.83 -11.88
CA PHE A 92 -10.45 -4.18 -12.34
C PHE A 92 -11.74 -5.01 -12.26
N CYS A 93 -12.47 -4.93 -11.14
CA CYS A 93 -13.73 -5.63 -10.97
C CYS A 93 -14.76 -5.19 -12.02
N ARG A 94 -14.87 -3.88 -12.30
CA ARG A 94 -15.74 -3.36 -13.36
C ARG A 94 -15.31 -3.83 -14.75
N LEU A 95 -14.01 -3.83 -15.03
CA LEU A 95 -13.43 -4.20 -16.34
C LEU A 95 -13.57 -5.69 -16.64
N THR A 96 -13.38 -6.55 -15.64
CA THR A 96 -13.39 -8.01 -15.81
C THR A 96 -14.74 -8.64 -15.45
N GLY A 97 -15.56 -7.97 -14.65
CA GLY A 97 -16.81 -8.49 -14.12
C GLY A 97 -16.65 -9.49 -12.98
N TYR A 98 -15.42 -9.72 -12.49
CA TYR A 98 -15.20 -10.51 -11.28
C TYR A 98 -15.33 -9.63 -10.04
N ASP A 99 -16.12 -10.09 -9.07
CA ASP A 99 -16.17 -9.49 -7.75
C ASP A 99 -15.17 -10.22 -6.85
N LEU A 100 -13.97 -9.68 -6.75
CA LEU A 100 -12.89 -10.26 -5.95
C LEU A 100 -12.82 -9.52 -4.61
N ASN A 101 -13.14 -10.25 -3.54
CA ASN A 101 -12.92 -9.81 -2.15
C ASN A 101 -11.40 -9.78 -1.85
N PRO A 102 -10.91 -9.07 -0.81
CA PRO A 102 -9.48 -8.83 -0.59
C PRO A 102 -8.67 -10.09 -0.19
N THR A 103 -9.30 -11.26 -0.06
CA THR A 103 -8.62 -12.56 0.12
C THR A 103 -8.51 -13.26 -1.23
N ILE A 104 -7.69 -12.70 -2.12
CA ILE A 104 -7.55 -13.22 -3.48
C ILE A 104 -6.50 -14.32 -3.47
N ASP A 105 -6.95 -15.57 -3.65
CA ASP A 105 -6.08 -16.74 -3.81
C ASP A 105 -6.31 -17.36 -5.19
N GLN A 106 -6.40 -16.50 -6.20
CA GLN A 106 -6.67 -16.86 -7.59
C GLN A 106 -5.67 -16.19 -8.51
N THR A 107 -5.20 -16.93 -9.52
CA THR A 107 -4.34 -16.36 -10.54
C THR A 107 -5.16 -15.75 -11.67
N SER A 108 -4.58 -14.78 -12.39
CA SER A 108 -5.16 -14.27 -13.65
C SER A 108 -5.36 -15.36 -14.71
N LEU A 109 -4.65 -16.49 -14.57
CA LEU A 109 -4.79 -17.68 -15.41
C LEU A 109 -6.03 -18.51 -15.01
N ASP A 110 -6.21 -18.76 -13.72
CA ASP A 110 -7.37 -19.51 -13.18
C ASP A 110 -8.68 -18.80 -13.45
N LEU A 111 -8.67 -17.46 -13.38
CA LEU A 111 -9.81 -16.63 -13.76
C LEU A 111 -10.13 -16.70 -15.26
N GLY A 112 -9.22 -17.21 -16.10
CA GLY A 112 -9.44 -17.29 -17.55
C GLY A 112 -9.56 -15.92 -18.24
N ILE A 113 -8.98 -14.88 -17.63
CA ILE A 113 -9.02 -13.49 -18.12
C ILE A 113 -8.29 -13.37 -19.45
N TRP A 114 -7.20 -14.11 -19.66
CA TRP A 114 -6.46 -14.07 -20.91
C TRP A 114 -7.17 -14.91 -21.98
N VAL A 115 -7.54 -14.28 -23.10
CA VAL A 115 -8.10 -15.03 -24.25
C VAL A 115 -7.02 -15.91 -24.88
N ASP A 116 -5.80 -15.37 -25.02
CA ASP A 116 -4.60 -16.09 -25.46
C ASP A 116 -3.53 -16.03 -24.35
N LEU A 117 -3.14 -17.18 -23.82
CA LEU A 117 -2.10 -17.27 -22.79
C LEU A 117 -0.72 -16.82 -23.30
N ASN A 118 -0.48 -16.85 -24.62
CA ASN A 118 0.75 -16.32 -25.19
C ASN A 118 0.83 -14.79 -25.12
N GLU A 119 -0.31 -14.08 -25.05
CA GLU A 119 -0.32 -12.63 -24.79
C GLU A 119 0.23 -12.34 -23.40
N ARG A 120 -0.21 -13.09 -22.38
CA ARG A 120 0.35 -12.98 -21.03
C ARG A 120 1.85 -13.22 -21.03
N LYS A 121 2.28 -14.31 -21.67
CA LYS A 121 3.70 -14.68 -21.72
C LYS A 121 4.52 -13.56 -22.37
N ARG A 122 4.08 -13.03 -23.51
CA ARG A 122 4.75 -11.91 -24.19
C ARG A 122 4.83 -10.65 -23.32
N MET A 123 3.76 -10.33 -22.59
CA MET A 123 3.74 -9.22 -21.65
C MET A 123 4.79 -9.39 -20.55
N VAL A 124 4.86 -10.56 -19.93
CA VAL A 124 5.84 -10.87 -18.86
C VAL A 124 7.26 -10.89 -19.41
N ASP A 125 7.49 -11.49 -20.58
CA ASP A 125 8.80 -11.50 -21.24
C ASP A 125 9.26 -10.07 -21.57
N GLN A 126 8.37 -9.20 -22.04
CA GLN A 126 8.67 -7.79 -22.28
C GLN A 126 9.00 -7.06 -20.97
N LEU A 127 8.22 -7.27 -19.91
CA LEU A 127 8.49 -6.69 -18.59
C LEU A 127 9.88 -7.08 -18.07
N ASN A 128 10.27 -8.35 -18.21
CA ASN A 128 11.55 -8.87 -17.75
C ASN A 128 12.73 -8.35 -18.57
N ARG A 129 12.55 -8.17 -19.89
CA ARG A 129 13.62 -7.65 -20.76
C ARG A 129 13.81 -6.14 -20.60
N ASP A 130 12.73 -5.39 -20.54
CA ASP A 130 12.76 -3.93 -20.71
C ASP A 130 12.56 -3.18 -19.38
N GLY A 131 12.12 -3.88 -18.31
CA GLY A 131 11.79 -3.28 -17.01
C GLY A 131 10.48 -2.50 -17.01
N PHE A 132 9.71 -2.55 -18.10
CA PHE A 132 8.36 -1.99 -18.22
C PHE A 132 7.60 -2.58 -19.39
N VAL A 133 6.29 -2.43 -19.35
CA VAL A 133 5.39 -2.62 -20.48
C VAL A 133 4.54 -1.36 -20.63
N ARG A 134 4.34 -0.90 -21.87
CA ARG A 134 3.46 0.20 -22.23
C ARG A 134 2.72 -0.16 -23.51
N ASP A 135 1.50 0.34 -23.63
CA ASP A 135 0.67 0.26 -24.82
C ASP A 135 0.52 -1.19 -25.35
N PHE A 136 0.58 -2.19 -24.44
CA PHE A 136 0.48 -3.59 -24.82
C PHE A 136 -0.98 -3.96 -25.00
N THR A 137 -1.39 -4.17 -26.24
CA THR A 137 -2.77 -4.55 -26.54
C THR A 137 -2.98 -6.05 -26.41
N CYS A 138 -4.04 -6.45 -25.71
CA CYS A 138 -4.46 -7.85 -25.58
C CYS A 138 -5.98 -7.97 -25.50
N HIS A 139 -6.47 -9.19 -25.73
CA HIS A 139 -7.88 -9.51 -25.52
C HIS A 139 -8.07 -10.16 -24.16
N ILE A 140 -8.96 -9.56 -23.35
CA ILE A 140 -9.37 -10.14 -22.09
C ILE A 140 -10.79 -10.68 -22.16
N ARG A 141 -11.06 -11.77 -21.43
CA ARG A 141 -12.38 -12.36 -21.24
C ARG A 141 -12.92 -11.94 -19.88
N ARG A 142 -14.15 -11.44 -19.89
CA ARG A 142 -14.92 -11.10 -18.70
C ARG A 142 -15.59 -12.35 -18.09
N SER A 143 -16.07 -12.23 -16.85
CA SER A 143 -16.84 -13.27 -16.16
C SER A 143 -18.14 -13.68 -16.87
N ASP A 144 -18.74 -12.76 -17.62
CA ASP A 144 -19.91 -13.00 -18.47
C ASP A 144 -19.56 -13.59 -19.85
N GLY A 145 -18.28 -13.86 -20.11
CA GLY A 145 -17.75 -14.39 -21.36
C GLY A 145 -17.49 -13.35 -22.46
N GLN A 146 -17.87 -12.08 -22.27
CA GLN A 146 -17.59 -11.03 -23.25
C GLN A 146 -16.10 -10.78 -23.38
N ILE A 147 -15.65 -10.51 -24.61
CA ILE A 147 -14.25 -10.17 -24.90
C ILE A 147 -14.12 -8.65 -24.97
N ARG A 148 -13.09 -8.11 -24.30
CA ARG A 148 -12.70 -6.70 -24.34
C ARG A 148 -11.29 -6.55 -24.89
N LEU A 149 -11.09 -5.52 -25.71
CA LEU A 149 -9.77 -5.09 -26.14
C LEU A 149 -9.20 -4.18 -25.07
N CYS A 150 -8.08 -4.56 -24.47
CA CYS A 150 -7.44 -3.78 -23.41
C CYS A 150 -6.04 -3.36 -23.80
N GLU A 151 -5.69 -2.14 -23.41
CA GLU A 151 -4.33 -1.63 -23.40
C GLU A 151 -3.76 -1.81 -22.00
N LEU A 152 -2.63 -2.52 -21.91
CA LEU A 152 -1.94 -2.80 -20.66
C LEU A 152 -0.64 -2.01 -20.54
N SER A 153 -0.39 -1.50 -19.35
CA SER A 153 0.91 -1.00 -18.92
C SER A 153 1.31 -1.69 -17.63
N ALA A 154 2.56 -2.12 -17.51
CA ALA A 154 3.04 -2.82 -16.32
C ALA A 154 4.42 -2.33 -15.89
N ARG A 155 4.66 -2.37 -14.57
CA ARG A 155 5.95 -2.10 -13.94
C ARG A 155 6.29 -3.17 -12.91
N PRO A 156 7.57 -3.56 -12.79
CA PRO A 156 7.99 -4.45 -11.71
C PRO A 156 7.79 -3.74 -10.37
N LEU A 157 7.25 -4.45 -9.41
CA LEU A 157 7.06 -3.97 -8.03
C LEU A 157 7.38 -5.12 -7.07
N PRO A 158 8.66 -5.36 -6.75
CA PRO A 158 9.04 -6.43 -5.82
C PRO A 158 8.46 -6.17 -4.42
N ILE A 159 7.83 -7.18 -3.82
CA ILE A 159 7.20 -7.08 -2.50
C ILE A 159 7.67 -8.27 -1.66
N GLY A 160 8.30 -7.99 -0.51
CA GLY A 160 8.80 -9.05 0.38
C GLY A 160 9.83 -9.99 -0.28
N GLY A 161 10.56 -9.52 -1.30
CA GLY A 161 11.51 -10.33 -2.07
C GLY A 161 10.87 -11.21 -3.17
N VAL A 162 9.56 -11.10 -3.39
CA VAL A 162 8.85 -11.78 -4.49
C VAL A 162 8.70 -10.84 -5.68
N ASP A 163 9.00 -11.35 -6.87
CA ASP A 163 8.82 -10.63 -8.13
C ASP A 163 7.32 -10.46 -8.44
N CYS A 164 6.81 -9.28 -8.13
CA CYS A 164 5.44 -8.87 -8.45
C CYS A 164 5.46 -7.74 -9.49
N MET A 165 4.28 -7.44 -10.04
CA MET A 165 4.10 -6.37 -11.01
C MET A 165 2.79 -5.64 -10.75
N LEU A 166 2.84 -4.31 -10.86
CA LEU A 166 1.65 -3.46 -10.92
C LEU A 166 1.26 -3.32 -12.38
N THR A 167 0.02 -3.67 -12.70
CA THR A 167 -0.54 -3.58 -14.05
C THR A 167 -1.72 -2.62 -14.05
N ILE A 168 -1.77 -1.76 -15.04
CA ILE A 168 -2.89 -0.88 -15.37
C ILE A 168 -3.49 -1.41 -16.67
N ALA A 169 -4.80 -1.64 -16.66
CA ALA A 169 -5.58 -2.13 -17.78
C ALA A 169 -6.66 -1.11 -18.14
N ARG A 170 -6.64 -0.66 -19.39
CA ARG A 170 -7.63 0.28 -19.92
C ARG A 170 -8.43 -0.39 -21.04
N ASP A 171 -9.75 -0.35 -20.91
CA ASP A 171 -10.65 -0.78 -21.98
C ASP A 171 -10.59 0.21 -23.15
N ILE A 172 -10.19 -0.28 -24.32
CA ILE A 172 -10.14 0.48 -25.56
C ILE A 172 -11.08 -0.09 -26.63
N THR A 173 -12.01 -0.97 -26.24
CA THR A 173 -12.94 -1.64 -27.17
C THR A 173 -13.75 -0.66 -28.02
N ALA A 174 -14.11 0.52 -27.50
CA ALA A 174 -14.85 1.53 -28.25
C ALA A 174 -13.99 2.42 -29.16
N ARG A 175 -12.66 2.30 -29.09
CA ARG A 175 -11.71 3.13 -29.86
C ARG A 175 -11.28 2.48 -31.18
N HIS A 176 -11.74 1.26 -31.46
CA HIS A 176 -11.43 0.47 -32.65
C HIS A 176 -12.68 -0.15 -33.26
#